data_AF-A0A3D9CFW9-F1
#
_entry.id   AF-A0A3D9CFW9-F1
#
_cell.length_a   1.000
_cell.length_b   1.000
_cell.length_c   1.000
_cell.angle_alpha   90.00
_cell.angle_beta   90.00
_cell.angle_gamma   90.00
#
_symmetry.space_group_name_H-M   'P 1'
#
loop_
_entity.id
_entity.type
_entity.pdbx_description
1 polymer ?
#
loop_
_entity_poly.entity_id
_entity_poly.type
_entity_poly.pdbx_seq_one_letter_code
_entity_poly.pdbx_strand_id
1 'polypeptide(L)'
;MISMKNMISMIFICASSILSAQAGINTQTPKATLDITAKKEVLTIDGLLPPRLTLAELTEKGNTLYGMDQDGTILYITNVSGGDRLSQREYIESKGLYIFDAEAAGNQGRWMCLFCYGVL
;
A
#
# COMPACT_ATOMS: atom_id res chain seq x y z
N MET A 1 -17.31 -16.79 47.24
CA MET A 1 -16.26 -15.76 47.43
C MET A 1 -15.23 -15.93 46.33
N ILE A 2 -15.10 -14.96 45.42
CA ILE A 2 -14.06 -14.97 44.39
C ILE A 2 -12.72 -14.69 45.08
N SER A 3 -11.74 -15.57 44.91
CA SER A 3 -10.41 -15.41 45.50
C SER A 3 -9.70 -14.19 44.90
N MET A 4 -9.01 -13.41 45.72
CA MET A 4 -8.32 -12.16 45.33
C MET A 4 -7.30 -12.36 44.18
N LYS A 5 -6.73 -13.58 44.05
CA LYS A 5 -5.90 -14.00 42.92
C LYS A 5 -6.67 -14.10 41.60
N ASN A 6 -7.92 -14.57 41.65
CA ASN A 6 -8.77 -14.72 40.46
C ASN A 6 -9.29 -13.37 39.97
N MET A 7 -9.44 -12.39 40.87
CA MET A 7 -9.77 -11.00 40.51
C MET A 7 -8.66 -10.33 39.68
N ILE A 8 -7.39 -10.49 40.08
CA ILE A 8 -6.24 -9.90 39.36
C ILE A 8 -6.13 -10.48 37.94
N SER A 9 -6.35 -11.80 37.79
CA SER A 9 -6.33 -12.45 36.48
C SER A 9 -7.46 -11.97 35.56
N MET A 10 -8.64 -11.64 36.10
CA MET A 10 -9.78 -11.17 35.32
C MET A 10 -9.58 -9.73 34.82
N ILE A 11 -8.92 -8.88 35.61
CA ILE A 11 -8.57 -7.50 35.24
C ILE A 11 -7.56 -7.47 34.07
N PHE A 12 -6.56 -8.37 34.08
CA PHE A 12 -5.59 -8.48 32.99
C PHE A 12 -6.21 -8.92 31.66
N ILE A 13 -7.23 -9.78 31.69
CA ILE A 13 -7.95 -10.24 30.48
C ILE A 13 -8.87 -9.14 29.90
N CYS A 14 -9.43 -8.27 30.74
CA CYS A 14 -10.22 -7.14 30.25
C CYS A 14 -9.37 -6.02 29.64
N ALA A 15 -8.13 -5.83 30.11
CA ALA A 15 -7.23 -4.77 29.63
C ALA A 15 -6.63 -5.00 28.22
N SER A 16 -6.67 -6.24 27.70
CA SER A 16 -6.18 -6.55 26.35
C SER A 16 -7.13 -6.15 25.21
N SER A 17 -8.31 -5.62 25.53
CA SER A 17 -9.38 -5.37 24.55
C SER A 17 -9.34 -4.00 23.85
N ILE A 18 -8.27 -3.21 24.01
CA ILE A 18 -8.18 -1.86 23.42
C ILE A 18 -6.87 -1.62 22.63
N LEU A 19 -6.32 -2.67 22.00
CA LEU A 19 -5.25 -2.47 21.03
C LEU A 19 -5.87 -2.01 19.70
N SER A 20 -5.83 -0.69 19.46
CA SER A 20 -6.18 -0.14 18.16
C SER A 20 -5.07 -0.49 17.16
N ALA A 21 -5.41 -1.18 16.07
CA ALA A 21 -4.46 -1.55 15.02
C ALA A 21 -4.15 -0.39 14.03
N GLN A 22 -4.63 0.83 14.32
CA GLN A 22 -4.42 2.01 13.49
C GLN A 22 -3.01 2.57 13.71
N ALA A 23 -2.35 2.94 12.63
CA ALA A 23 -1.05 3.59 12.63
C ALA A 23 -1.21 5.09 12.29
N GLY A 24 -0.66 5.94 13.14
CA GLY A 24 -0.56 7.38 12.88
C GLY A 24 0.87 7.80 12.56
N ILE A 25 1.07 8.56 11.49
CA ILE A 25 2.32 9.29 11.21
C ILE A 25 2.03 10.79 11.36
N ASN A 26 2.67 11.41 12.35
CA ASN A 26 2.39 12.80 12.76
C ASN A 26 0.91 13.06 13.15
N THR A 27 0.18 12.04 13.59
CA THR A 27 -1.22 12.14 14.06
C THR A 27 -1.42 11.34 15.34
N GLN A 28 -1.85 12.03 16.40
CA GLN A 28 -2.03 11.43 17.73
C GLN A 28 -3.33 10.64 17.85
N THR A 29 -4.31 10.95 17.00
CA THR A 29 -5.65 10.34 16.99
C THR A 29 -5.99 9.95 15.55
N PRO A 30 -5.42 8.83 15.04
CA PRO A 30 -5.69 8.37 13.68
C PRO A 30 -7.19 8.18 13.41
N LYS A 31 -7.65 8.61 12.24
CA LYS A 31 -9.04 8.43 11.78
C LYS A 31 -9.19 7.35 10.70
N ALA A 32 -8.09 6.69 10.34
CA ALA A 32 -8.02 5.59 9.39
C ALA A 32 -6.99 4.55 9.86
N THR A 33 -6.92 3.39 9.19
CA THR A 33 -5.92 2.34 9.49
C THR A 33 -4.49 2.87 9.36
N LEU A 34 -4.23 3.73 8.36
CA LEU A 34 -3.02 4.54 8.26
C LEU A 34 -3.46 5.99 8.06
N ASP A 35 -3.12 6.86 9.02
CA ASP A 35 -3.41 8.29 8.97
C ASP A 35 -2.09 9.06 8.99
N ILE A 36 -1.87 9.92 7.99
CA ILE A 36 -0.66 10.71 7.82
C ILE A 36 -1.06 12.18 7.77
N THR A 37 -0.62 12.93 8.78
CA THR A 37 -0.88 14.38 8.84
C THR A 37 0.38 15.16 8.45
N ALA A 38 0.22 16.13 7.56
CA ALA A 38 1.29 17.04 7.16
C ALA A 38 1.78 17.88 8.34
N LYS A 39 3.10 18.07 8.45
CA LYS A 39 3.72 18.91 9.47
C LYS A 39 3.51 20.40 9.19
N LYS A 40 3.36 20.78 7.90
CA LYS A 40 3.10 22.16 7.44
C LYS A 40 4.17 23.18 7.84
N GLU A 41 5.41 22.73 7.99
CA GLU A 41 6.57 23.60 8.24
C GLU A 41 7.29 23.91 6.92
N VAL A 42 7.82 25.13 6.77
CA VAL A 42 8.40 25.64 5.51
C VAL A 42 9.52 24.75 4.93
N LEU A 43 10.31 24.11 5.80
CA LEU A 43 11.45 23.29 5.40
C LEU A 43 11.18 21.79 5.50
N THR A 44 9.93 21.37 5.78
CA THR A 44 9.55 19.95 5.84
C THR A 44 8.89 19.53 4.54
N ILE A 45 9.34 18.39 4.00
CA ILE A 45 8.71 17.76 2.84
C ILE A 45 7.60 16.84 3.35
N ASP A 46 6.34 17.23 3.13
CA ASP A 46 5.17 16.41 3.44
C ASP A 46 4.79 15.54 2.22
N GLY A 47 4.57 14.24 2.43
CA GLY A 47 4.11 13.35 1.35
C GLY A 47 4.16 11.86 1.71
N LEU A 48 3.46 11.06 0.91
CA LEU A 48 3.58 9.60 0.91
C LEU A 48 4.38 9.18 -0.32
N LEU A 49 5.51 8.51 -0.10
CA LEU A 49 6.33 7.97 -1.18
C LEU A 49 5.99 6.49 -1.39
N PRO A 50 5.22 6.12 -2.44
CA PRO A 50 4.99 4.71 -2.74
C PRO A 50 6.30 4.05 -3.22
N PRO A 51 6.38 2.71 -3.22
CA PRO A 51 7.49 1.99 -3.84
C PRO A 51 7.71 2.45 -5.28
N ARG A 52 8.98 2.70 -5.63
CA ARG A 52 9.39 3.14 -6.96
C ARG A 52 10.12 2.02 -7.67
N LEU A 53 9.70 1.72 -8.88
CA LEU A 53 10.32 0.71 -9.74
C LEU A 53 10.44 1.25 -11.16
N THR A 54 11.41 0.77 -11.91
CA THR A 54 11.41 0.81 -13.37
C THR A 54 10.54 -0.34 -13.90
N LEU A 55 10.10 -0.24 -15.16
CA LEU A 55 9.41 -1.35 -15.82
C LEU A 55 10.29 -2.61 -15.86
N ALA A 56 11.61 -2.46 -16.00
CA ALA A 56 12.57 -3.57 -15.97
C ALA A 56 12.57 -4.29 -14.61
N GLU A 57 12.68 -3.56 -13.50
CA GLU A 57 12.65 -4.14 -12.14
C GLU A 57 11.30 -4.80 -11.84
N LEU A 58 10.20 -4.22 -12.32
CA LEU A 58 8.87 -4.85 -12.22
C LEU A 58 8.75 -6.09 -13.12
N THR A 59 9.50 -6.15 -14.22
CA THR A 59 9.58 -7.34 -15.09
C THR A 59 10.28 -8.49 -14.38
N GLU A 60 11.38 -8.20 -13.66
CA GLU A 60 12.13 -9.20 -12.89
C GLU A 60 11.30 -9.83 -11.75
N LYS A 61 10.28 -9.13 -11.24
CA LYS A 61 9.30 -9.68 -10.29
C LYS A 61 8.36 -10.73 -10.91
N GLY A 62 8.34 -10.89 -12.23
CA GLY A 62 7.50 -11.86 -12.92
C GLY A 62 6.02 -11.51 -12.87
N ASN A 63 5.16 -12.54 -12.98
CA ASN A 63 3.69 -12.41 -13.08
C ASN A 63 2.93 -13.20 -12.00
N THR A 64 3.62 -13.66 -10.95
CA THR A 64 3.04 -14.57 -9.94
C THR A 64 3.02 -13.97 -8.53
N LEU A 65 3.78 -12.90 -8.27
CA LEU A 65 3.89 -12.29 -6.94
C LEU A 65 2.74 -11.34 -6.60
N TYR A 66 2.09 -10.77 -7.61
CA TYR A 66 0.92 -9.90 -7.43
C TYR A 66 -0.32 -10.68 -7.86
N GLY A 67 -1.27 -10.85 -6.93
CA GLY A 67 -2.55 -11.51 -7.16
C GLY A 67 -3.65 -10.86 -6.32
N MET A 68 -4.71 -11.62 -6.00
CA MET A 68 -5.88 -11.11 -5.26
C MET A 68 -5.50 -10.45 -3.92
N ASP A 69 -4.52 -10.99 -3.19
CA ASP A 69 -4.07 -10.44 -1.90
C ASP A 69 -3.32 -9.10 -2.04
N GLN A 70 -2.92 -8.72 -3.27
CA GLN A 70 -2.24 -7.47 -3.60
C GLN A 70 -3.12 -6.53 -4.42
N ASP A 71 -4.40 -6.85 -4.59
CA ASP A 71 -5.34 -5.95 -5.25
C ASP A 71 -5.36 -4.59 -4.56
N GLY A 72 -5.28 -3.52 -5.34
CA GLY A 72 -5.15 -2.16 -4.83
C GLY A 72 -3.72 -1.74 -4.44
N THR A 73 -2.69 -2.55 -4.68
CA THR A 73 -1.29 -2.15 -4.45
C THR A 73 -0.91 -0.96 -5.32
N ILE A 74 -0.29 0.06 -4.74
CA ILE A 74 0.15 1.26 -5.46
C ILE A 74 1.67 1.26 -5.60
N LEU A 75 2.17 1.56 -6.80
CA LEU A 75 3.58 1.84 -7.06
C LEU A 75 3.75 3.03 -8.01
N TYR A 76 4.96 3.55 -8.09
CA TYR A 76 5.33 4.57 -9.06
C TYR A 76 6.37 4.01 -10.04
N ILE A 77 6.04 3.99 -11.33
CA ILE A 77 6.97 3.66 -12.40
C ILE A 77 7.82 4.87 -12.75
N THR A 78 9.14 4.75 -12.58
CA THR A 78 10.09 5.84 -12.80
C THR A 78 10.57 5.91 -14.26
N ASN A 79 10.64 4.78 -14.94
CA ASN A 79 11.18 4.66 -16.30
C ASN A 79 10.59 3.41 -17.00
N VAL A 80 10.36 3.51 -18.31
CA VAL A 80 9.79 2.45 -19.18
C VAL A 80 10.72 1.99 -20.31
N SER A 81 11.96 2.49 -20.39
CA SER A 81 12.92 2.17 -21.46
C SER A 81 13.49 0.74 -21.42
N GLY A 82 12.93 -0.17 -20.60
CA GLY A 82 13.34 -1.57 -20.46
C GLY A 82 12.25 -2.42 -19.84
N GLY A 83 12.49 -3.73 -19.74
CA GLY A 83 11.47 -4.71 -19.33
C GLY A 83 10.53 -5.10 -20.47
N ASP A 84 9.44 -5.81 -20.13
CA ASP A 84 8.40 -6.21 -21.08
C ASP A 84 7.03 -5.60 -20.73
N ARG A 85 6.13 -5.64 -21.70
CA ARG A 85 4.71 -5.27 -21.55
C ARG A 85 3.83 -6.50 -21.71
N LEU A 86 4.17 -7.57 -21.01
CA LEU A 86 3.41 -8.81 -21.08
C LEU A 86 2.57 -9.01 -19.81
N SER A 87 1.38 -9.58 -19.96
CA SER A 87 0.50 -9.95 -18.85
C SER A 87 0.25 -8.76 -17.91
N GLN A 88 0.67 -8.83 -16.65
CA GLN A 88 0.41 -7.81 -15.63
C GLN A 88 0.92 -6.41 -16.03
N ARG A 89 1.94 -6.32 -16.90
CA ARG A 89 2.57 -5.05 -17.33
C ARG A 89 2.03 -4.50 -18.65
N GLU A 90 1.01 -5.13 -19.24
CA GLU A 90 0.47 -4.80 -20.57
C GLU A 90 0.13 -3.32 -20.75
N TYR A 91 -0.35 -2.64 -19.70
CA TYR A 91 -0.81 -1.24 -19.79
C TYR A 91 0.16 -0.20 -19.21
N ILE A 92 1.42 -0.58 -18.95
CA ILE A 92 2.43 0.36 -18.44
C ILE A 92 3.08 1.09 -19.61
N GLU A 93 2.48 2.16 -20.13
CA GLU A 93 2.99 2.88 -21.31
C GLU A 93 4.02 3.98 -21.00
N SER A 94 3.95 4.56 -19.80
CA SER A 94 4.83 5.67 -19.40
C SER A 94 5.18 5.65 -17.92
N LYS A 95 6.08 6.54 -17.51
CA LYS A 95 6.26 6.84 -16.08
C LYS A 95 4.95 7.32 -15.47
N GLY A 96 4.69 6.99 -14.20
CA GLY A 96 3.44 7.36 -13.55
C GLY A 96 3.14 6.57 -12.28
N LEU A 97 2.02 6.90 -11.66
CA LEU A 97 1.44 6.19 -10.54
C LEU A 97 0.51 5.08 -11.08
N TYR A 98 0.74 3.85 -10.65
CA TYR A 98 -0.04 2.68 -11.06
C TYR A 98 -0.64 2.00 -9.83
N ILE A 99 -1.84 1.44 -10.01
CA ILE A 99 -2.50 0.55 -9.06
C ILE A 99 -2.60 -0.84 -9.67
N PHE A 100 -2.40 -1.90 -8.89
CA PHE A 100 -2.67 -3.25 -9.32
C PHE A 100 -4.16 -3.52 -9.21
N ASP A 101 -4.79 -3.88 -10.32
CA ASP A 101 -6.16 -4.39 -10.39
C ASP A 101 -6.07 -5.89 -10.67
N ALA A 102 -6.38 -6.72 -9.66
CA ALA A 102 -6.28 -8.17 -9.75
C ALA A 102 -7.36 -8.80 -10.65
N GLU A 103 -8.50 -8.14 -10.83
CA GLU A 103 -9.65 -8.64 -11.59
C GLU A 103 -9.56 -8.29 -13.09
N ALA A 104 -8.70 -7.33 -13.44
CA ALA A 104 -8.44 -6.94 -14.82
C ALA A 104 -8.09 -8.13 -15.73
N ALA A 105 -8.55 -8.05 -16.98
CA ALA A 105 -8.37 -9.06 -18.02
C ALA A 105 -8.82 -10.48 -17.59
N GLY A 106 -9.91 -10.58 -16.83
CA GLY A 106 -10.48 -11.86 -16.41
C GLY A 106 -9.70 -12.52 -15.28
N ASN A 107 -9.43 -11.78 -14.20
CA ASN A 107 -8.67 -12.21 -13.02
C ASN A 107 -7.20 -12.54 -13.31
N GLN A 108 -6.61 -11.90 -14.31
CA GLN A 108 -5.20 -12.09 -14.66
C GLN A 108 -4.29 -11.01 -14.05
N GLY A 109 -4.87 -9.94 -13.51
CA GLY A 109 -4.14 -8.83 -12.92
C GLY A 109 -3.55 -7.88 -13.96
N ARG A 110 -3.70 -6.57 -13.78
CA ARG A 110 -3.04 -5.54 -14.58
C ARG A 110 -2.59 -4.37 -13.71
N TRP A 111 -1.43 -3.82 -14.04
CA TRP A 111 -1.00 -2.51 -13.53
C TRP A 111 -1.72 -1.42 -14.31
N MET A 112 -2.70 -0.80 -13.67
CA MET A 112 -3.55 0.24 -14.23
C MET A 112 -3.00 1.61 -13.89
N CYS A 113 -2.88 2.47 -14.89
CA CYS A 113 -2.44 3.84 -14.68
C CYS A 113 -3.50 4.65 -13.91
N LEU A 114 -3.13 5.22 -12.76
CA LEU A 114 -3.93 6.24 -12.07
C LEU A 114 -3.56 7.65 -12.55
N PHE A 115 -2.27 7.91 -12.70
CA PHE A 115 -1.75 9.19 -13.18
C PHE A 115 -0.41 9.01 -13.87
N CYS A 116 -0.40 9.03 -15.20
CA CYS A 116 0.80 8.79 -16.00
C CYS A 116 1.04 9.92 -16.98
N TYR A 117 2.32 10.14 -17.27
CA TYR A 117 2.77 11.19 -18.16
C TYR A 117 3.08 10.58 -19.53
N GLY A 118 2.05 10.44 -20.38
CA GLY A 118 2.12 9.80 -21.70
C GLY A 118 0.80 10.00 -22.46
N VAL A 119 0.88 10.12 -23.79
CA VAL A 119 -0.08 10.78 -24.68
C VAL A 119 -1.48 10.14 -24.65
N LEU A 120 -2.51 11.01 -24.54
CA LEU A 120 -3.92 10.70 -24.82
C LEU A 120 -4.11 10.09 -26.22
#